data_AF-A0A836UKF2-F1
#
_entry.id   AF-A0A836UKF2-F1
#
_cell.length_a   1.000
_cell.length_b   1.000
_cell.length_c   1.000
_cell.angle_alpha   90.00
_cell.angle_beta   90.00
_cell.angle_gamma   90.00
#
_symmetry.space_group_name_H-M   'P 1'
#
loop_
_entity.id
_entity.type
_entity.pdbx_description
1 polymer ?
#
loop_
_entity_poly.entity_id
_entity_poly.type
_entity_poly.pdbx_seq_one_letter_code
_entity_poly.pdbx_strand_id
1 'polypeptide(L)' 'MNNSQETRISAIIACYRDAPAVPIMHQRLEAVFRKIGVDYEIIFVNDCSPDDASEVLAALAAKDPKVMVVDVLHYQL' A
#
# COMPACT_ATOMS: atom_id res chain seq x y z
N MET A 1 1.31 -31.99 -15.15
CA MET A 1 1.18 -30.54 -15.41
C MET A 1 0.97 -29.89 -14.06
N ASN A 2 1.99 -29.23 -13.51
CA ASN A 2 1.93 -28.72 -12.14
C ASN A 2 1.03 -27.48 -12.13
N ASN A 3 -0.14 -27.62 -11.52
CA ASN A 3 -1.12 -26.54 -11.32
C ASN A 3 -0.74 -25.73 -10.07
N SER A 4 0.50 -25.22 -10.05
CA SER A 4 0.97 -24.34 -8.98
C SER A 4 0.27 -23.01 -9.18
N GLN A 5 -0.86 -22.79 -8.51
CA GLN A 5 -1.42 -21.45 -8.40
C GLN A 5 -0.30 -20.55 -7.84
N GLU A 6 0.14 -19.57 -8.61
CA GLU A 6 1.13 -18.60 -8.14
C GLU A 6 0.56 -17.92 -6.89
N THR A 7 1.19 -18.14 -5.74
CA THR A 7 0.76 -17.53 -4.48
C THR A 7 0.84 -16.01 -4.64
N ARG A 8 -0.31 -15.33 -4.53
CA ARG A 8 -0.42 -13.87 -4.57
C ARG A 8 -0.82 -13.31 -3.21
N ILE A 9 -0.21 -12.21 -2.80
CA ILE A 9 -0.49 -11.53 -1.54
C ILE A 9 -1.01 -10.11 -1.81
N SER A 10 -2.11 -9.73 -1.17
CA SER A 10 -2.58 -8.34 -1.12
C SER A 10 -2.36 -7.82 0.30
N ALA A 11 -1.45 -6.85 0.46
CA ALA A 11 -1.22 -6.19 1.74
C ALA A 11 -2.11 -4.95 1.85
N ILE A 12 -2.97 -4.89 2.87
CA ILE A 12 -3.88 -3.75 3.10
C ILE A 12 -3.46 -3.05 4.38
N ILE A 13 -3.17 -1.76 4.28
CA ILE A 13 -2.65 -0.94 5.38
C ILE A 13 -3.55 0.28 5.56
N ALA A 14 -4.18 0.41 6.71
CA ALA A 14 -4.84 1.65 7.11
C ALA A 14 -3.79 2.65 7.59
N CYS A 15 -3.87 3.89 7.10
CA CYS A 15 -2.93 4.97 7.41
C CYS A 15 -3.66 6.13 8.08
N TYR A 16 -3.22 6.50 9.28
CA TYR A 16 -3.67 7.69 9.98
C TYR A 16 -2.52 8.32 10.75
N ARG A 17 -2.05 9.49 10.29
CA ARG A 17 -0.87 10.22 10.78
C ARG A 17 0.44 9.48 10.53
N ASP A 18 0.47 8.70 9.45
CA ASP A 18 1.57 7.80 9.09
C ASP A 18 2.38 8.29 7.89
N ALA A 19 2.19 9.53 7.41
CA ALA A 19 2.90 10.04 6.23
C ALA A 19 4.42 9.80 6.27
N PRO A 20 5.14 9.99 7.40
CA PRO A 20 6.58 9.70 7.47
C PRO A 20 6.92 8.20 7.42
N ALA A 21 6.00 7.33 7.85
CA ALA A 21 6.20 5.89 7.94
C ALA A 21 5.90 5.16 6.63
N VAL A 22 5.00 5.69 5.80
CA VAL A 22 4.56 5.09 4.53
C VAL A 22 5.72 4.68 3.61
N PRO A 23 6.72 5.55 3.31
CA PRO A 23 7.82 5.17 2.41
C PRO A 23 8.69 4.03 2.96
N ILE A 24 8.93 4.03 4.27
CA ILE A 24 9.72 3.01 4.96
C ILE A 24 8.97 1.67 4.94
N MET A 25 7.66 1.72 5.17
CA MET A 25 6.80 0.54 5.16
C MET A 25 6.74 -0.10 3.77
N HIS A 26 6.53 0.71 2.73
CA HIS A 26 6.56 0.26 1.34
C HIS A 26 7.87 -0.45 1.00
N GLN A 27 9.01 0.20 1.29
CA GLN A 27 10.34 -0.37 1.02
C GLN A 27 10.53 -1.74 1.70
N ARG A 28 10.08 -1.87 2.95
CA ARG A 28 10.21 -3.13 3.71
C ARG A 28 9.30 -4.22 3.19
N LEU A 29 8.06 -3.90 2.82
CA LEU A 29 7.11 -4.85 2.22
C LEU A 29 7.63 -5.35 0.88
N GLU A 30 8.04 -4.43 0.00
CA GLU A 30 8.63 -4.76 -1.30
C GLU A 30 9.83 -5.71 -1.14
N ALA A 31 10.75 -5.40 -0.23
CA ALA A 31 11.93 -6.23 0.01
C ALA A 31 11.55 -7.65 0.47
N VAL A 32 10.54 -7.78 1.34
CA VAL A 32 10.06 -9.08 1.82
C VAL A 32 9.37 -9.85 0.69
N PHE A 33 8.46 -9.23 -0.06
CA PHE A 33 7.75 -9.91 -1.14
C PHE A 33 8.68 -10.37 -2.25
N ARG A 34 9.66 -9.54 -2.63
CA ARG A 34 10.73 -9.94 -3.57
C ARG A 34 11.55 -11.11 -3.03
N LYS A 35 11.89 -11.11 -1.74
CA LYS A 35 12.67 -12.18 -1.11
C LYS A 35 11.94 -13.53 -1.09
N ILE A 36 10.63 -13.52 -0.86
CA ILE A 36 9.83 -14.76 -0.81
C ILE A 36 9.30 -15.19 -2.19
N GLY A 37 9.48 -14.38 -3.24
CA GLY A 37 9.18 -14.75 -4.62
C GLY A 37 7.69 -14.88 -4.94
N VAL A 38 6.85 -14.02 -4.36
CA VAL A 38 5.39 -13.99 -4.60
C VAL A 38 5.00 -12.84 -5.51
N ASP A 39 3.91 -12.99 -6.26
CA ASP A 39 3.22 -11.82 -6.82
C ASP A 39 2.50 -11.07 -5.70
N TYR A 40 2.42 -9.75 -5.81
CA TYR A 40 1.84 -8.92 -4.77
C TYR A 40 1.31 -7.58 -5.27
N GLU A 41 0.45 -7.01 -4.44
CA GLU A 41 0.00 -5.62 -4.45
C GLU A 41 -0.01 -5.06 -3.03
N ILE A 42 0.17 -3.74 -2.91
CA ILE A 42 0.13 -3.01 -1.64
C ILE A 42 -0.97 -1.95 -1.75
N ILE A 43 -1.99 -2.07 -0.91
CA ILE A 43 -3.14 -1.19 -0.87
C ILE A 43 -3.04 -0.35 0.41
N PHE A 44 -2.76 0.94 0.25
CA PHE A 44 -2.81 1.89 1.34
C PHE A 44 -4.21 2.53 1.39
N VAL A 45 -4.82 2.50 2.57
CA VAL A 45 -6.11 3.12 2.85
C VAL A 45 -5.86 4.37 3.66
N ASN A 46 -6.04 5.54 3.05
CA ASN A 46 -5.99 6.81 3.78
C ASN A 46 -7.27 6.94 4.63
N ASP A 47 -7.13 6.73 5.94
CA ASP A 47 -8.24 6.71 6.90
C ASP A 47 -8.61 8.13 7.36
N CYS A 48 -8.98 8.99 6.39
CA CYS A 48 -9.29 10.40 6.62
C CYS A 48 -8.19 11.15 7.38
N SER A 49 -6.91 10.90 7.06
CA SER A 49 -5.85 11.51 7.83
C SER A 49 -5.79 13.04 7.66
N PRO A 50 -5.58 13.81 8.74
CA PRO A 50 -5.52 15.26 8.66
C PRO A 50 -4.13 15.79 8.27
N ASP A 51 -3.15 14.90 8.06
CA ASP A 51 -1.78 15.24 7.63
C ASP A 51 -1.64 15.15 6.10
N ASP A 52 -0.39 15.19 5.62
CA ASP A 52 -0.03 15.10 4.20
C ASP A 52 0.00 13.65 3.67
N ALA A 53 -0.62 12.68 4.38
CA ALA A 53 -0.62 11.28 3.96
C ALA A 53 -1.18 11.08 2.54
N SER A 54 -2.22 11.82 2.15
CA SER A 54 -2.78 11.74 0.79
C SER A 54 -1.75 12.07 -0.29
N GLU A 55 -0.94 13.12 -0.09
CA GLU A 55 0.11 13.53 -1.03
C GLU A 55 1.23 12.50 -1.11
N VAL A 56 1.69 12.00 0.04
CA VAL A 56 2.72 10.96 0.12
C VAL A 56 2.26 9.68 -0.57
N LEU A 57 1.02 9.25 -0.32
CA LEU A 57 0.42 8.06 -0.90
C LEU A 57 0.22 8.18 -2.42
N ALA A 58 -0.27 9.32 -2.89
CA ALA A 58 -0.42 9.59 -4.33
C ALA A 58 0.93 9.58 -5.05
N ALA A 59 1.96 10.19 -4.46
CA ALA A 59 3.31 10.18 -5.01
C ALA A 59 3.91 8.77 -5.06
N LEU A 60 3.56 7.91 -4.10
CA LEU A 60 3.99 6.52 -4.08
C LEU A 60 3.30 5.68 -5.17
N ALA A 61 1.97 5.79 -5.29
CA ALA A 61 1.19 5.09 -6.31
C ALA A 61 1.59 5.48 -7.74
N ALA A 62 2.00 6.75 -7.95
CA ALA A 62 2.52 7.20 -9.25
C ALA A 62 3.87 6.57 -9.61
N LYS A 63 4.67 6.14 -8.63
CA LYS A 63 6.01 5.58 -8.83
C LYS A 63 6.02 4.06 -8.92
N ASP A 64 5.10 3.38 -8.22
CA ASP A 64 5.05 1.93 -8.17
C ASP A 64 3.68 1.40 -8.63
N PRO A 65 3.60 0.71 -9.79
CA PRO A 65 2.34 0.16 -10.31
C PRO A 65 1.77 -0.98 -9.46
N LYS A 66 2.52 -1.52 -8.49
CA LYS A 66 2.00 -2.49 -7.51
C LYS A 66 1.37 -1.82 -6.29
N VAL A 67 1.37 -0.49 -6.22
CA VAL A 67 0.74 0.28 -5.15
C VAL A 67 -0.60 0.84 -5.60
N MET A 68 -1.62 0.67 -4.75
CA MET A 68 -2.94 1.25 -4.90
C MET A 68 -3.27 2.09 -3.66
N VAL A 69 -4.04 3.15 -3.84
CA VAL A 69 -4.49 4.02 -2.76
C VAL A 69 -6.01 4.08 -2.76
N VAL A 70 -6.61 3.98 -1.58
CA VAL A 70 -8.03 4.14 -1.33
C VAL A 70 -8.23 5.23 -0.29
N ASP A 71 -8.92 6.31 -0.65
CA ASP A 71 -9.27 7.36 0.30
C ASP A 71 -10.63 7.06 0.94
N VAL A 72 -10.67 7.04 2.28
CA VAL A 72 -11.93 7.07 3.02
C VAL A 72 -12.45 8.50 3.01
N LEU A 73 -13.72 8.68 2.64
CA LEU A 73 -14.37 9.99 2.65
C LEU A 73 -14.99 10.25 4.03
N HIS A 74 -14.65 11.39 4.64
CA HIS A 74 -15.35 11.88 5.82
C HIS A 74 -16.62 12.63 5.40
N TYR A 75 -17.80 12.01 5.57
CA TYR A 75 -19.07 12.72 5.44
C TYR A 75 -19.39 13.42 6.76
N GLN A 76 -19.45 14.75 6.74
CA GLN A 76 -20.08 15.53 7.81
C GLN A 76 -21.58 15.59 7.55
N LEU A 77 -22.38 15.04 8.47
CA LEU A 77 -23.83 15.23 8.54
C LEU A 77 -24.17 16.58 9.19
#